data_AF-A0A952ZYQ1-F1
#
_entry.id   AF-A0A952ZYQ1-F1
#
_cell.length_a   1.000
_cell.length_b   1.000
_cell.length_c   1.000
_cell.angle_alpha   90.00
_cell.angle_beta   90.00
_cell.angle_gamma   90.00
#
_symmetry.space_group_name_H-M   'P 1'
#
loop_
_entity.id
_entity.type
_entity.pdbx_description
1 polymer ?
#
loop_
_entity_poly.entity_id
_entity_poly.type
_entity_poly.pdbx_seq_one_letter_code
_entity_poly.pdbx_strand_id
1 'polypeptide(L)'
;MDEILDWVVKHSWTLVIIAGVIAQVIKAIRGQKDEEPTAPADSADKPFADPELSERTRRIREDIQRKIEERRRAMGQGGYEQHSAPPPVPDAAENPYGNPPPLVREVVVERAPEPTRAATPRLEQQRHAEILEQQAALVEKMRELELMKAAAVRRTEFEQQTADTQTADKVAARGALLDDLRHTGALRRAFVLREVLGPPVALR
;
A
#
# COMPACT_ATOMS: atom_id res chain seq x y z
N MET A 1 10.04 -36.52 18.13
CA MET A 1 8.72 -35.87 18.00
C MET A 1 8.34 -35.13 19.28
N ASP A 2 8.75 -35.63 20.45
CA ASP A 2 8.40 -35.03 21.75
C ASP A 2 8.94 -33.60 21.96
N GLU A 3 10.08 -33.27 21.37
CA GLU A 3 10.69 -31.93 21.46
C GLU A 3 9.89 -30.85 20.72
N ILE A 4 9.23 -31.21 19.61
CA ILE A 4 8.34 -30.31 18.87
C ILE A 4 7.03 -30.11 19.64
N LEU A 5 6.51 -31.18 20.24
CA LEU A 5 5.29 -31.13 21.05
C LEU A 5 5.48 -30.26 22.30
N ASP A 6 6.60 -30.40 23.01
CA ASP A 6 6.91 -29.56 24.19
C ASP A 6 7.07 -28.08 23.80
N TRP A 7 7.73 -27.80 22.66
CA TRP A 7 7.87 -26.45 22.14
C TRP A 7 6.51 -25.81 21.80
N VAL A 8 5.61 -26.56 21.13
CA VAL A 8 4.27 -26.08 20.75
C VAL A 8 3.41 -25.83 21.99
N VAL A 9 3.47 -26.70 23.00
CA VAL A 9 2.71 -26.51 24.24
C VAL A 9 3.19 -25.26 24.98
N LYS A 10 4.50 -25.05 25.06
CA LYS A 10 5.12 -23.89 25.71
C LYS A 10 4.85 -22.56 24.98
N HIS A 11 4.74 -22.59 23.66
CA HIS A 11 4.47 -21.42 22.82
C HIS A 11 3.02 -21.32 22.34
N SER A 12 2.11 -22.10 22.92
CA SER A 12 0.69 -22.14 22.55
C SER A 12 0.04 -20.75 22.60
N TRP A 13 0.34 -19.95 23.62
CA TRP A 13 -0.12 -18.56 23.71
C TRP A 13 0.40 -17.67 22.58
N THR A 14 1.66 -17.87 22.16
CA THR A 14 2.26 -17.11 21.05
C THR A 14 1.56 -17.47 19.73
N LEU A 15 1.23 -18.74 19.53
CA LEU A 15 0.46 -19.20 18.37
C LEU A 15 -0.95 -18.58 18.33
N VAL A 16 -1.61 -18.43 19.48
CA VAL A 16 -2.93 -17.76 19.57
C VAL A 16 -2.83 -16.28 19.18
N ILE A 17 -1.80 -15.57 19.65
CA ILE A 17 -1.57 -14.16 19.26
C ILE A 17 -1.31 -14.06 17.75
N ILE A 18 -0.43 -14.90 17.21
CA ILE A 18 -0.11 -14.92 15.78
C ILE A 18 -1.36 -15.23 14.95
N ALA A 19 -2.15 -16.22 15.36
CA ALA A 19 -3.41 -16.57 14.70
C ALA A 19 -4.42 -15.41 14.75
N GLY A 20 -4.49 -14.67 15.86
CA GLY A 20 -5.34 -13.49 16.00
C GLY A 20 -4.95 -12.36 15.04
N VAL A 21 -3.65 -12.06 14.94
CA VAL A 21 -3.13 -11.05 14.00
C VAL A 21 -3.39 -11.47 12.56
N ILE A 22 -3.14 -12.73 12.21
CA ILE A 22 -3.40 -13.27 10.86
C ILE A 22 -4.91 -13.18 10.54
N ALA A 23 -5.78 -13.54 11.48
CA ALA A 23 -7.22 -13.43 11.30
C ALA A 23 -7.69 -11.98 11.12
N GLN A 24 -7.10 -11.04 11.85
CA GLN A 24 -7.39 -9.61 11.72
C GLN A 24 -6.94 -9.06 10.36
N VAL A 25 -5.78 -9.48 9.87
CA VAL A 25 -5.27 -9.12 8.53
C VAL A 25 -6.15 -9.71 7.44
N ILE A 26 -6.53 -10.99 7.55
CA ILE A 26 -7.42 -11.64 6.58
C ILE A 26 -8.80 -10.97 6.58
N LYS A 27 -9.33 -10.58 7.75
CA LYS A 27 -10.60 -9.84 7.85
C LYS A 27 -10.49 -8.43 7.25
N ALA A 28 -9.36 -7.75 7.43
CA ALA A 28 -9.12 -6.44 6.80
C ALA A 28 -9.02 -6.53 5.27
N ILE A 29 -8.46 -7.64 4.74
CA ILE A 29 -8.35 -7.87 3.29
C ILE A 29 -9.70 -8.33 2.69
N ARG A 30 -10.48 -9.14 3.42
CA ARG A 30 -11.78 -9.66 2.95
C ARG A 30 -12.96 -8.72 3.21
N GLY A 31 -12.87 -7.84 4.20
CA GLY A 31 -13.92 -6.89 4.57
C GLY A 31 -14.21 -5.78 3.55
N GLN A 32 -13.54 -5.79 2.38
CA GLN A 32 -13.93 -4.94 1.24
C GLN A 32 -14.90 -5.62 0.27
N LYS A 33 -15.20 -6.93 0.40
CA LYS A 33 -15.94 -7.66 -0.65
C LYS A 33 -17.27 -8.28 -0.27
N ASP A 34 -17.56 -8.48 1.02
CA ASP A 34 -18.78 -9.16 1.45
C ASP A 34 -19.47 -8.38 2.57
N GLU A 35 -20.31 -7.39 2.21
CA GLU A 35 -21.29 -6.86 3.15
C GLU A 35 -22.56 -6.31 2.44
N GLU A 36 -23.54 -7.20 2.27
CA GLU A 36 -24.98 -6.91 2.38
C GLU A 36 -25.67 -8.19 2.91
N PRO A 37 -26.81 -8.15 3.63
CA PRO A 37 -27.65 -7.00 3.93
C PRO A 37 -28.05 -6.85 5.41
N THR A 38 -28.20 -5.61 5.88
CA THR A 38 -29.42 -5.09 6.56
C THR A 38 -29.13 -3.62 6.91
N ALA A 39 -29.76 -2.70 6.18
CA ALA A 39 -29.80 -1.27 6.48
C ALA A 39 -30.65 -1.01 7.76
N PRO A 40 -30.47 0.11 8.48
CA PRO A 40 -30.67 1.44 7.91
C PRO A 40 -29.50 2.42 8.14
N ALA A 41 -29.18 3.14 7.07
CA ALA A 41 -28.77 4.54 7.04
C ALA A 41 -27.86 5.06 8.17
N ASP A 42 -26.54 5.02 7.96
CA ASP A 42 -25.62 6.16 8.21
C ASP A 42 -24.16 5.76 7.96
N SER A 43 -23.77 5.76 6.68
CA SER A 43 -22.37 5.97 6.28
C SER A 43 -22.28 6.26 4.78
N ALA A 44 -23.14 7.16 4.31
CA ALA A 44 -22.70 8.08 3.26
C ALA A 44 -21.70 9.05 3.93
N ASP A 45 -20.69 9.47 3.20
CA ASP A 45 -19.64 10.40 3.62
C ASP A 45 -18.47 9.86 4.46
N LYS A 46 -17.55 9.19 3.77
CA LYS A 46 -16.14 9.59 3.86
C LYS A 46 -15.62 9.98 2.47
N PRO A 47 -15.79 11.25 2.04
CA PRO A 47 -15.16 11.76 0.84
C PRO A 47 -13.69 12.05 1.16
N PHE A 48 -12.87 11.01 1.25
CA PHE A 48 -11.40 11.13 1.28
C PHE A 48 -10.78 10.55 0.01
N ALA A 49 -11.53 10.58 -1.09
CA ALA A 49 -10.94 10.51 -2.43
C ALA A 49 -10.56 11.94 -2.83
N ASP A 50 -9.33 12.34 -2.51
CA ASP A 50 -8.77 13.61 -2.97
C ASP A 50 -9.10 13.80 -4.47
N PRO A 51 -9.87 14.84 -4.86
CA PRO A 51 -10.32 15.02 -6.24
C PRO A 51 -9.14 15.10 -7.22
N GLU A 52 -8.00 15.64 -6.77
CA GLU A 52 -6.75 15.64 -7.54
C GLU A 52 -6.21 14.25 -7.87
N LEU A 53 -6.34 13.27 -6.97
CA LEU A 53 -5.88 11.89 -7.23
C LEU A 53 -6.77 11.19 -8.25
N SER A 54 -8.06 11.50 -8.26
CA SER A 54 -9.00 10.98 -9.26
C SER A 54 -8.68 11.51 -10.67
N GLU A 55 -8.32 12.80 -10.77
CA GLU A 55 -7.91 13.42 -12.02
C GLU A 55 -6.55 12.90 -12.51
N ARG A 56 -5.58 12.73 -11.60
CA ARG A 56 -4.26 12.14 -11.94
C ARG A 56 -4.43 10.71 -12.43
N THR A 57 -5.26 9.90 -11.78
CA THR A 57 -5.54 8.52 -12.19
C THR A 57 -6.21 8.46 -13.57
N ARG A 58 -7.15 9.39 -13.83
CA ARG A 58 -7.79 9.52 -15.14
C ARG A 58 -6.78 9.89 -16.23
N ARG A 59 -5.91 10.87 -16.00
CA ARG A 59 -4.83 11.27 -16.92
C ARG A 59 -3.86 10.11 -17.19
N ILE A 60 -3.44 9.39 -16.14
CA ILE A 60 -2.55 8.22 -16.27
C ILE A 60 -3.19 7.12 -17.13
N ARG A 61 -4.49 6.85 -16.93
CA ARG A 61 -5.20 5.84 -17.72
C ARG A 61 -5.27 6.23 -19.20
N GLU A 62 -5.58 7.49 -19.48
CA GLU A 62 -5.63 8.02 -20.85
C GLU A 62 -4.25 7.97 -21.53
N ASP A 63 -3.18 8.27 -20.79
CA ASP A 63 -1.79 8.25 -21.31
C ASP A 63 -1.29 6.82 -21.57
N ILE A 64 -1.62 5.86 -20.68
CA ILE A 64 -1.33 4.43 -20.90
C ILE A 64 -2.07 3.93 -22.14
N GLN A 65 -3.34 4.30 -22.27
CA GLN A 65 -4.16 3.84 -23.39
C GLN A 65 -3.63 4.40 -24.72
N ARG A 66 -3.29 5.69 -24.77
CA ARG A 66 -2.60 6.29 -25.92
C ARG A 66 -1.29 5.58 -26.24
N LYS A 67 -0.47 5.25 -25.24
CA LYS A 67 0.82 4.60 -25.44
C LYS A 67 0.70 3.14 -25.89
N ILE A 68 -0.35 2.44 -25.46
CA ILE A 68 -0.69 1.10 -25.97
C ILE A 68 -1.15 1.19 -27.42
N GLU A 69 -1.97 2.18 -27.78
CA GLU A 69 -2.41 2.38 -29.16
C GLU A 69 -1.26 2.80 -30.08
N GLU A 70 -0.38 3.69 -29.63
CA GLU A 70 0.85 4.05 -30.34
C GLU A 70 1.76 2.83 -30.51
N ARG A 71 1.94 2.02 -29.46
CA ARG A 71 2.73 0.78 -29.53
C ARG A 71 2.07 -0.24 -30.44
N ARG A 72 0.74 -0.36 -30.44
CA ARG A 72 -0.02 -1.27 -31.31
C ARG A 72 0.00 -0.81 -32.76
N ARG A 73 0.01 0.50 -33.02
CA ARG A 73 0.10 1.09 -34.34
C ARG A 73 1.54 1.05 -34.87
N ALA A 74 2.54 1.21 -34.01
CA ALA A 74 3.95 0.98 -34.31
C ALA A 74 4.26 -0.51 -34.54
N MET A 75 3.56 -1.42 -33.84
CA MET A 75 3.58 -2.87 -34.08
C MET A 75 2.53 -3.33 -35.12
N GLY A 76 2.09 -2.42 -36.00
CA GLY A 76 1.16 -2.70 -37.09
C GLY A 76 1.74 -3.56 -38.23
N GLN A 77 2.57 -4.57 -37.92
CA GLN A 77 2.95 -5.68 -38.79
C GLN A 77 3.70 -6.75 -37.97
N GLY A 78 2.96 -7.59 -37.24
CA GLY A 78 3.49 -8.85 -36.71
C GLY A 78 3.25 -9.09 -35.22
N GLY A 79 2.41 -10.08 -34.92
CA GLY A 79 2.56 -10.89 -33.72
C GLY A 79 1.75 -10.47 -32.51
N TYR A 80 0.45 -10.74 -32.53
CA TYR A 80 -0.25 -11.20 -31.33
C TYR A 80 0.30 -12.60 -31.00
N GLU A 81 1.38 -12.69 -30.22
CA GLU A 81 1.71 -13.94 -29.52
C GLU A 81 0.80 -14.08 -28.30
N GLN A 82 -0.43 -14.44 -28.64
CA GLN A 82 -1.32 -15.21 -27.82
C GLN A 82 -0.52 -16.42 -27.33
N HIS A 83 -0.27 -16.51 -26.03
CA HIS A 83 0.31 -17.69 -25.39
C HIS A 83 -0.65 -18.87 -25.61
N SER A 84 -0.49 -19.55 -26.75
CA SER A 84 -1.11 -20.83 -27.04
C SER A 84 -0.30 -21.92 -26.35
N ALA A 85 -1.03 -22.84 -25.73
CA ALA A 85 -0.55 -23.97 -24.93
C ALA A 85 0.60 -24.75 -25.60
N PRO A 86 1.49 -25.38 -24.79
CA PRO A 86 2.52 -26.27 -25.32
C PRO A 86 1.86 -27.47 -26.04
N PRO A 87 2.41 -27.92 -27.18
CA PRO A 87 1.89 -29.09 -27.89
C PRO A 87 2.10 -30.37 -27.07
N PRO A 88 1.23 -31.39 -27.22
CA PRO A 88 1.42 -32.68 -26.56
C PRO A 88 2.65 -33.39 -27.12
N VAL A 89 3.54 -33.82 -26.24
CA VAL A 89 4.70 -34.67 -26.53
C VAL A 89 4.23 -36.07 -26.94
N PRO A 90 4.65 -36.62 -28.10
CA PRO A 90 4.42 -38.01 -28.42
C PRO A 90 5.39 -38.92 -27.66
N ASP A 91 4.85 -40.08 -27.27
CA ASP A 91 5.45 -41.12 -26.43
C ASP A 91 6.87 -41.54 -26.83
N ALA A 92 7.66 -41.76 -25.78
CA ALA A 92 8.94 -42.46 -25.84
C ALA A 92 8.71 -43.92 -26.27
N ALA A 93 9.12 -44.27 -27.48
CA ALA A 93 9.32 -45.65 -27.90
C ALA A 93 10.70 -45.81 -28.57
N GLU A 94 11.53 -46.61 -27.91
CA GLU A 94 12.64 -47.43 -28.42
C GLU A 94 13.63 -46.83 -29.43
N ASN A 95 14.88 -46.65 -28.98
CA ASN A 95 16.03 -46.89 -29.86
C ASN A 95 17.20 -47.52 -29.07
N PRO A 96 17.40 -48.84 -29.13
CA PRO A 96 18.55 -49.52 -28.56
C PRO A 96 19.70 -49.51 -29.59
N TYR A 97 20.87 -48.99 -29.19
CA TYR A 97 22.14 -48.91 -29.92
C TYR A 97 22.35 -47.77 -30.94
N GLY A 98 23.28 -46.88 -30.59
CA GLY A 98 24.41 -46.52 -31.46
C GLY A 98 24.33 -45.24 -32.29
N ASN A 99 24.68 -44.09 -31.69
CA ASN A 99 25.51 -43.08 -32.37
C ASN A 99 26.13 -42.10 -31.35
N PRO A 100 27.46 -41.86 -31.34
CA PRO A 100 28.04 -40.81 -30.50
C PRO A 100 27.64 -39.41 -31.00
N PRO A 101 27.54 -38.40 -30.12
CA PRO A 101 27.15 -37.04 -30.52
C PRO A 101 28.20 -36.43 -31.46
N PRO A 102 27.79 -35.75 -32.56
CA PRO A 102 28.74 -35.07 -33.42
C PRO A 102 29.36 -33.84 -32.74
N LEU A 103 30.68 -33.78 -32.89
CA LEU A 103 31.65 -32.72 -32.62
C LEU A 103 31.09 -31.29 -32.57
N VAL A 104 31.52 -30.57 -31.53
CA VAL A 104 31.40 -29.12 -31.34
C VAL A 104 31.78 -28.40 -32.63
N ARG A 105 30.79 -27.75 -33.26
CA ARG A 105 31.03 -26.82 -34.37
C ARG A 105 31.61 -25.55 -33.76
N GLU A 106 32.93 -25.38 -33.86
CA GLU A 106 33.56 -24.08 -33.62
C GLU A 106 32.95 -23.07 -34.60
N VAL A 107 32.05 -22.23 -34.09
CA VAL A 107 31.62 -21.04 -34.78
C VAL A 107 32.80 -20.09 -34.74
N VAL A 108 33.62 -20.13 -35.80
CA VAL A 108 34.52 -19.03 -36.14
C VAL A 108 33.61 -17.84 -36.41
N VAL A 109 33.42 -17.01 -35.39
CA VAL A 109 32.86 -15.67 -35.56
C VAL A 109 33.91 -14.88 -36.32
N GLU A 110 33.72 -14.71 -37.63
CA GLU A 110 34.40 -13.65 -38.37
C GLU A 110 34.14 -12.35 -37.62
N ARG A 111 35.18 -11.86 -36.94
CA ARG A 111 35.18 -10.58 -36.26
C ARG A 111 35.06 -9.51 -37.34
N ALA A 112 33.84 -9.03 -37.58
CA ALA A 112 33.61 -7.80 -38.31
C ALA A 112 34.51 -6.69 -37.69
N PRO A 113 35.17 -5.85 -38.50
CA PRO A 113 35.99 -4.77 -37.97
C PRO A 113 35.09 -3.88 -37.12
N GLU A 114 35.44 -3.76 -35.83
CA GLU A 114 34.78 -2.85 -34.91
C GLU A 114 34.81 -1.44 -35.53
N PRO A 115 33.67 -0.76 -35.71
CA PRO A 115 33.72 0.63 -36.11
C PRO A 115 34.42 1.39 -35.00
N THR A 116 35.61 1.90 -35.30
CA THR A 116 36.40 2.80 -34.46
C THR A 116 35.47 3.90 -33.94
N ARG A 117 34.99 3.76 -32.69
CA ARG A 117 34.28 4.81 -31.96
C ARG A 117 35.27 5.92 -31.63
N ALA A 118 35.61 6.70 -32.63
CA ALA A 118 36.25 7.99 -32.44
C ALA A 118 35.21 8.92 -31.78
N ALA A 119 35.32 9.02 -30.46
CA ALA A 119 35.08 10.24 -29.69
C ALA A 119 33.80 11.05 -30.00
N THR A 120 32.80 10.92 -29.12
CA THR A 120 32.18 12.12 -28.55
C THR A 120 32.31 12.12 -27.02
N PRO A 121 33.55 12.25 -26.47
CA PRO A 121 33.79 12.30 -25.02
C PRO A 121 32.97 13.40 -24.34
N ARG A 122 32.61 14.46 -25.07
CA ARG A 122 31.70 15.52 -24.60
C ARG A 122 30.29 15.02 -24.33
N LEU A 123 29.76 14.10 -25.14
CA LEU A 123 28.39 13.60 -25.00
C LEU A 123 28.30 12.59 -23.85
N GLU A 124 29.34 11.80 -23.64
CA GLU A 124 29.46 10.93 -22.47
C GLU A 124 29.62 11.75 -21.17
N GLN A 125 30.46 12.80 -21.17
CA GLN A 125 30.58 13.72 -20.04
C GLN A 125 29.27 14.42 -19.70
N GLN A 126 28.48 14.84 -20.70
CA GLN A 126 27.16 15.41 -20.49
C GLN A 126 26.19 14.42 -19.87
N ARG A 127 26.17 13.17 -20.34
CA ARG A 127 25.35 12.10 -19.72
C ARG A 127 25.76 11.84 -18.28
N HIS A 128 27.06 11.83 -17.98
CA HIS A 128 27.54 11.67 -16.61
C HIS A 128 27.15 12.83 -15.72
N ALA A 129 27.23 14.08 -16.21
CA ALA A 129 26.77 15.25 -15.48
C ALA A 129 25.25 15.18 -15.20
N GLU A 130 24.46 14.79 -16.20
CA GLU A 130 23.01 14.64 -16.05
C GLU A 130 22.64 13.55 -15.03
N ILE A 131 23.37 12.42 -15.01
CA ILE A 131 23.17 11.35 -14.02
C ILE A 131 23.49 11.86 -12.60
N LEU A 132 24.55 12.65 -12.44
CA LEU A 132 24.92 13.23 -11.14
C LEU A 132 23.88 14.25 -10.66
N GLU A 133 23.36 15.08 -11.57
CA GLU A 133 22.27 16.01 -11.27
C GLU A 133 20.99 15.26 -10.85
N GLN A 134 20.64 14.17 -11.55
CA GLN A 134 19.50 13.33 -11.17
C GLN A 134 19.68 12.70 -9.79
N GLN A 135 20.89 12.24 -9.45
CA GLN A 135 21.20 11.72 -8.12
C GLN A 135 21.08 12.80 -7.04
N ALA A 136 21.59 14.00 -7.29
CA ALA A 136 21.48 15.12 -6.36
C ALA A 136 20.02 15.52 -6.12
N ALA A 137 19.22 15.63 -7.19
CA ALA A 137 17.81 15.94 -7.09
C ALA A 137 17.01 14.88 -6.33
N LEU A 138 17.39 13.60 -6.45
CA LEU A 138 16.75 12.53 -5.69
C LEU A 138 17.08 12.62 -4.20
N VAL A 139 18.32 12.94 -3.84
CA VAL A 139 18.73 13.14 -2.44
C VAL A 139 18.01 14.33 -1.81
N GLU A 140 17.84 15.44 -2.54
CA GLU A 140 17.06 16.58 -2.05
C GLU A 140 15.61 16.22 -1.81
N LYS A 141 14.96 15.52 -2.75
CA LYS A 141 13.59 15.03 -2.57
C LYS A 141 13.45 14.11 -1.35
N MET A 142 14.43 13.24 -1.13
CA MET A 142 14.43 12.36 0.06
C MET A 142 14.50 13.17 1.35
N ARG A 143 15.36 14.20 1.41
CA ARG A 143 15.44 15.10 2.56
C ARG A 143 14.14 15.87 2.79
N GLU A 144 13.52 16.39 1.75
CA GLU A 144 12.23 17.08 1.86
C GLU A 144 11.14 16.17 2.42
N LEU A 145 11.06 14.94 1.92
CA LEU A 145 10.09 13.95 2.41
C LEU A 145 10.37 13.55 3.87
N GLU A 146 11.63 13.43 4.27
CA GLU A 146 12.00 13.16 5.66
C GLU A 146 11.57 14.32 6.57
N LEU A 147 11.79 15.57 6.16
CA LEU A 147 11.33 16.74 6.92
C LEU A 147 9.80 16.79 7.01
N MET A 148 9.09 16.52 5.92
CA MET A 148 7.62 16.46 5.92
C MET A 148 7.11 15.34 6.83
N LYS A 149 7.73 14.15 6.79
CA LYS A 149 7.38 13.03 7.68
C LYS A 149 7.63 13.40 9.14
N ALA A 150 8.78 14.00 9.46
CA ALA A 150 9.08 14.43 10.82
C ALA A 150 8.07 15.47 11.33
N ALA A 151 7.68 16.42 10.48
CA ALA A 151 6.64 17.40 10.81
C ALA A 151 5.27 16.75 11.02
N ALA A 152 4.89 15.79 10.17
CA ALA A 152 3.63 15.06 10.30
C ALA A 152 3.58 14.24 11.59
N VAL A 153 4.66 13.53 11.94
CA VAL A 153 4.76 12.76 13.19
C VAL A 153 4.60 13.68 14.40
N ARG A 154 5.33 14.81 14.44
CA ARG A 154 5.20 15.78 15.54
C ARG A 154 3.78 16.32 15.69
N ARG A 155 3.10 16.58 14.57
CA ARG A 155 1.71 17.02 14.60
C ARG A 155 0.79 15.95 15.19
N THR A 156 0.95 14.70 14.77
CA THR A 156 0.14 13.59 15.30
C THR A 156 0.41 13.34 16.79
N GLU A 157 1.66 13.46 17.25
CA GLU A 157 2.00 13.34 18.67
C GLU A 157 1.35 14.44 19.50
N PHE A 158 1.38 15.70 19.02
CA PHE A 158 0.74 16.82 19.69
C PHE A 158 -0.79 16.66 19.75
N GLU A 159 -1.40 16.24 18.64
CA GLU A 159 -2.84 15.97 18.58
C GLU A 159 -3.25 14.84 19.54
N GLN A 160 -2.46 13.77 19.63
CA GLN A 160 -2.69 12.67 20.59
C GLN A 160 -2.57 13.14 22.05
N GLN A 161 -1.50 13.85 22.40
CA GLN A 161 -1.32 14.38 23.76
C GLN A 161 -2.47 15.32 24.17
N THR A 162 -2.93 16.16 23.24
CA THR A 162 -4.05 17.07 23.49
C THR A 162 -5.38 16.32 23.60
N ALA A 163 -5.60 15.32 22.76
CA ALA A 163 -6.80 14.48 22.81
C ALA A 163 -6.87 13.68 24.11
N ASP A 164 -5.75 13.12 24.58
CA ASP A 164 -5.68 12.38 25.84
C ASP A 164 -5.97 13.29 27.05
N THR A 165 -5.41 14.50 27.05
CA THR A 165 -5.70 15.49 28.11
C THR A 165 -7.18 15.89 28.09
N GLN A 166 -7.75 16.20 26.92
CA GLN A 166 -9.16 16.54 26.80
C GLN A 166 -10.10 15.40 27.19
N THR A 167 -9.74 14.15 26.92
CA THR A 167 -10.55 13.00 27.32
C THR A 167 -10.48 12.78 28.82
N ALA A 168 -9.29 12.90 29.43
CA ALA A 168 -9.11 12.84 30.88
C ALA A 168 -9.92 13.93 31.60
N ASP A 169 -9.85 15.18 31.13
CA ASP A 169 -10.60 16.30 31.69
C ASP A 169 -12.12 16.09 31.59
N LYS A 170 -12.60 15.58 30.45
CA LYS A 170 -14.03 15.24 30.27
C LYS A 170 -14.48 14.13 31.22
N VAL A 171 -13.65 13.12 31.45
CA VAL A 171 -13.97 12.03 32.39
C VAL A 171 -13.99 12.56 33.83
N ALA A 172 -13.01 13.37 34.22
CA ALA A 172 -12.97 13.99 35.54
C ALA A 172 -14.17 14.92 35.78
N ALA A 173 -14.51 15.77 34.81
CA ALA A 173 -15.67 16.66 34.89
C ALA A 173 -17.00 15.89 34.99
N ARG A 174 -17.15 14.77 34.26
CA ARG A 174 -18.31 13.88 34.38
C ARG A 174 -18.41 13.26 35.77
N GLY A 175 -17.29 12.80 36.34
CA GLY A 175 -17.25 12.27 37.70
C GLY A 175 -17.73 13.28 38.73
N ALA A 176 -17.21 14.51 38.67
CA ALA A 176 -17.62 15.60 39.57
C ALA A 176 -19.10 15.98 39.41
N LEU A 177 -19.60 16.06 38.16
CA LEU A 177 -21.02 16.32 37.88
C LEU A 177 -21.93 15.23 38.44
N LEU A 178 -21.56 13.96 38.25
CA LEU A 178 -22.34 12.83 38.76
C LEU A 178 -22.38 12.83 40.30
N ASP A 179 -21.28 13.24 40.94
CA ASP A 179 -21.23 13.34 42.39
C ASP A 179 -22.14 14.47 42.91
N ASP A 180 -22.13 15.65 42.28
CA ASP A 180 -23.05 16.75 42.62
C ASP A 180 -24.52 16.33 42.42
N LEU A 181 -24.83 15.62 41.33
CA LEU A 181 -26.20 15.15 41.03
C LEU A 181 -26.74 14.10 42.03
N ARG A 182 -25.90 13.48 42.87
CA ARG A 182 -26.38 12.61 43.97
C ARG A 182 -27.13 13.41 45.03
N HIS A 183 -26.93 14.72 45.08
CA HIS A 183 -27.64 15.61 45.99
C HIS A 183 -28.94 16.12 45.34
N THR A 184 -30.07 15.87 46.00
CA THR A 184 -31.41 16.25 45.51
C THR A 184 -31.55 17.75 45.24
N GLY A 185 -30.84 18.60 45.99
CA GLY A 185 -30.81 20.05 45.74
C GLY A 185 -30.10 20.43 44.43
N ALA A 186 -29.00 19.75 44.09
CA ALA A 186 -28.27 19.97 42.85
C ALA A 186 -29.03 19.42 41.64
N LEU A 187 -29.68 18.27 41.79
CA LEU A 187 -30.53 17.67 40.76
C LEU A 187 -31.66 18.64 40.31
N ARG A 188 -32.33 19.29 41.27
CA ARG A 188 -33.36 20.30 40.96
C ARG A 188 -32.77 21.49 40.20
N ARG A 189 -31.62 22.00 40.60
CA ARG A 189 -30.94 23.10 39.90
C ARG A 189 -30.55 22.72 38.48
N ALA A 190 -30.02 21.52 38.27
CA ALA A 190 -29.67 21.02 36.94
C ALA A 190 -30.90 20.89 36.02
N PHE A 191 -32.04 20.45 36.57
CA PHE A 191 -33.29 20.36 35.82
C PHE A 191 -33.84 21.74 35.44
N VAL A 192 -33.81 22.71 36.36
CA VAL A 192 -34.20 24.10 36.07
C VAL A 192 -33.28 24.73 35.02
N LEU A 193 -31.96 24.51 35.12
CA LEU A 193 -31.00 24.99 34.13
C LEU A 193 -31.29 24.43 32.74
N ARG A 194 -31.65 23.15 32.63
CA ARG A 194 -32.05 22.53 31.36
C ARG A 194 -33.34 23.15 30.81
N GLU A 195 -34.28 23.53 31.66
CA GLU A 195 -35.53 24.15 31.22
C GLU A 195 -35.30 25.59 30.72
N VAL A 196 -34.46 26.35 31.42
CA VAL A 196 -34.15 27.76 31.08
C VAL A 196 -33.22 27.86 29.87
N LEU A 197 -32.22 26.99 29.76
CA LEU A 197 -31.20 27.04 28.70
C LEU A 197 -31.50 26.08 27.52
N GLY A 198 -32.47 25.18 27.67
CA GLY A 198 -32.81 24.15 26.70
C GLY A 198 -31.87 22.94 26.70
N PRO A 199 -32.04 21.99 25.75
CA PRO A 199 -31.14 20.85 25.59
C PRO A 199 -29.71 21.33 25.35
N PRO A 200 -28.71 20.74 26.02
CA PRO A 200 -27.32 21.15 25.84
C PRO A 200 -26.93 20.99 24.38
N VAL A 201 -26.19 21.97 23.84
CA VAL A 201 -25.82 22.06 22.41
C VAL A 201 -25.10 20.79 21.93
N ALA A 202 -24.38 20.09 22.81
CA ALA A 202 -23.69 18.84 22.49
C ALA A 202 -24.62 17.63 22.26
N LEU A 203 -25.93 17.74 22.52
CA LEU A 203 -26.93 16.71 22.24
C LEU A 203 -27.82 17.06 21.03
N ARG A 204 -27.46 18.09 20.26
CA ARG A 204 -28.13 18.47 19.01
C ARG A 204 -27.42 17.92 17.80
#